data_AF-A0A4S4A0H2-F1
#
_entry.id   AF-A0A4S4A0H2-F1
#
_cell.length_a   1.000
_cell.length_b   1.000
_cell.length_c   1.000
_cell.angle_alpha   90.00
_cell.angle_beta   90.00
_cell.angle_gamma   90.00
#
_symmetry.space_group_name_H-M   'P 1'
#
loop_
_entity.id
_entity.type
_entity.pdbx_description
1 polymer ?
#
loop_
_entity_poly.entity_id
_entity_poly.type
_entity_poly.pdbx_seq_one_letter_code
_entity_poly.pdbx_strand_id
1 'polypeptide(L)'
;MANHQLFHIIWTVFNAYPVWDKRGNWQKLSATYAELEKHHISYHPYKTLHPEYTNRHSQQEPTLLSEKAIAQLKSDIENLCQDNKDRIIDGLKIKMLRIDPSKVEMLVLSDAAVLAQKIGRLKSRTATLLSFEYPETYVGKGTWGKGFWYSNILNKEDLAIAIIKDYRLK
;
A
#
# COMPACT_ATOMS: atom_id res chain seq x y z
N MET A 1 -17.84 -1.69 -20.04
CA MET A 1 -17.83 -2.02 -18.60
C MET A 1 -16.38 -1.95 -18.15
N ALA A 2 -16.05 -1.14 -17.14
CA ALA A 2 -14.68 -1.05 -16.66
C ALA A 2 -14.28 -2.41 -16.04
N ASN A 3 -13.21 -3.01 -16.55
CA ASN A 3 -12.70 -4.29 -16.05
C ASN A 3 -11.92 -4.04 -14.75
N HIS A 4 -12.66 -3.83 -13.66
CA HIS A 4 -12.06 -3.58 -12.36
C HIS A 4 -11.40 -4.86 -11.84
N GLN A 5 -10.11 -4.77 -11.55
CA GLN A 5 -9.31 -5.86 -10.99
C GLN A 5 -8.93 -5.54 -9.54
N LEU A 6 -8.69 -6.58 -8.76
CA LEU A 6 -8.22 -6.44 -7.38
C LEU A 6 -6.71 -6.21 -7.38
N PHE A 7 -6.29 -5.11 -6.76
CA PHE A 7 -4.89 -4.80 -6.56
C PHE A 7 -4.55 -4.74 -5.07
N HIS A 8 -3.48 -5.44 -4.70
CA HIS A 8 -2.81 -5.25 -3.43
C HIS A 8 -1.67 -4.26 -3.62
N ILE A 9 -1.64 -3.19 -2.82
CA ILE A 9 -0.76 -2.04 -3.02
C ILE A 9 -0.10 -1.70 -1.70
N ILE A 10 1.22 -1.48 -1.74
CA ILE A 10 2.02 -1.13 -0.58
C ILE A 10 2.98 -0.01 -0.95
N TRP A 11 3.01 1.06 -0.15
CA TRP A 11 4.10 2.03 -0.17
C TRP A 11 4.60 2.31 1.23
N THR A 12 5.88 2.65 1.32
CA THR A 12 6.56 2.87 2.59
C THR A 12 6.78 4.35 2.86
N VAL A 13 7.04 4.68 4.13
CA VAL A 13 7.60 5.98 4.52
C VAL A 13 9.01 6.16 3.94
N PHE A 14 9.51 7.39 3.95
CA PHE A 14 10.86 7.68 3.50
C PHE A 14 11.91 6.89 4.30
N ASN A 15 12.99 6.49 3.64
CA ASN A 15 14.08 5.65 4.16
C ASN A 15 13.70 4.23 4.64
N ALA A 16 12.43 3.82 4.58
CA ALA A 16 12.03 2.45 4.81
C ALA A 16 12.24 1.57 3.56
N TYR A 17 12.69 0.33 3.76
CA TYR A 17 12.92 -0.62 2.67
C TYR A 17 11.62 -0.98 1.95
N PRO A 18 11.52 -0.73 0.63
CA PRO A 18 10.33 -1.10 -0.13
C PRO A 18 10.21 -2.63 -0.24
N VAL A 19 9.03 -3.11 -0.65
CA VAL A 19 8.73 -4.55 -0.74
C VAL A 19 9.75 -5.33 -1.57
N TRP A 20 10.27 -4.77 -2.65
CA TRP A 20 11.24 -5.45 -3.52
C TRP A 20 12.69 -5.42 -2.99
N ASP A 21 12.96 -4.84 -1.83
CA ASP A 21 14.29 -4.83 -1.23
C ASP A 21 14.44 -5.99 -0.24
N LYS A 22 15.34 -6.94 -0.55
CA LYS A 22 15.63 -8.11 0.30
C LYS A 22 16.10 -7.75 1.72
N ARG A 23 16.50 -6.51 1.97
CA ARG A 23 16.88 -6.00 3.30
C ARG A 23 15.69 -5.67 4.18
N GLY A 24 14.51 -5.46 3.59
CA GLY A 24 13.29 -5.14 4.31
C GLY A 24 12.76 -6.28 5.17
N ASN A 25 11.61 -6.03 5.80
CA ASN A 25 10.88 -6.99 6.64
C ASN A 25 9.50 -7.28 6.02
N TRP A 26 9.49 -8.24 5.10
CA TRP A 26 8.31 -8.58 4.30
C TRP A 26 8.06 -10.11 4.24
N GLN A 27 8.64 -10.90 5.15
CA GLN A 27 8.42 -12.35 5.20
C GLN A 27 6.96 -12.69 5.37
N LYS A 28 6.24 -11.95 6.24
CA LYS A 28 4.79 -12.14 6.40
C LYS A 28 4.04 -11.93 5.07
N LEU A 29 4.45 -10.96 4.25
CA LEU A 29 3.86 -10.73 2.92
C LEU A 29 4.18 -11.91 1.99
N SER A 30 5.44 -12.35 1.95
CA SER A 30 5.86 -13.53 1.17
C SER A 30 5.04 -14.77 1.53
N ALA A 31 4.86 -15.04 2.84
CA ALA A 31 4.04 -16.15 3.33
C ALA A 31 2.56 -16.02 2.94
N THR A 32 1.97 -14.81 2.99
CA THR A 32 0.59 -14.57 2.53
C THR A 32 0.44 -14.90 1.05
N TYR A 33 1.40 -14.54 0.20
CA TYR A 33 1.35 -14.86 -1.22
C TYR A 33 1.56 -16.35 -1.51
N ALA A 34 2.45 -17.01 -0.77
CA ALA A 34 2.57 -18.47 -0.81
C ALA A 34 1.25 -19.17 -0.41
N GLU A 35 0.49 -18.59 0.52
CA GLU A 35 -0.84 -19.11 0.83
C GLU A 35 -1.82 -18.92 -0.33
N LEU A 36 -1.86 -17.75 -0.98
CA LEU A 36 -2.72 -17.53 -2.15
C LEU A 36 -2.48 -18.59 -3.23
N GLU A 37 -1.22 -18.99 -3.47
CA GLU A 37 -0.86 -20.05 -4.41
C GLU A 37 -1.48 -21.41 -4.05
N LYS A 38 -1.47 -21.79 -2.77
CA LYS A 38 -2.09 -23.04 -2.30
C LYS A 38 -3.59 -23.09 -2.57
N HIS A 39 -4.25 -21.93 -2.59
CA HIS A 39 -5.67 -21.81 -2.94
C HIS A 39 -5.92 -21.64 -4.44
N HIS A 40 -4.88 -21.78 -5.27
CA HIS A 40 -4.90 -21.58 -6.71
C HIS A 40 -5.40 -20.17 -7.11
N ILE A 41 -5.05 -19.16 -6.32
CA ILE A 41 -5.34 -17.76 -6.61
C ILE A 41 -4.21 -17.19 -7.45
N SER A 42 -4.53 -16.65 -8.62
CA SER A 42 -3.51 -16.12 -9.54
C SER A 42 -3.15 -14.70 -9.14
N TYR A 43 -1.85 -14.39 -9.13
CA TYR A 43 -1.40 -13.03 -8.87
C TYR A 43 -0.19 -12.68 -9.74
N HIS A 44 -0.06 -11.40 -10.06
CA HIS A 44 1.01 -10.86 -10.90
C HIS A 44 1.61 -9.63 -10.23
N PRO A 45 2.76 -9.78 -9.53
CA PRO A 45 3.41 -8.67 -8.86
C PRO A 45 4.17 -7.81 -9.89
N TYR A 46 4.07 -6.49 -9.77
CA TYR A 46 4.86 -5.57 -10.60
C TYR A 46 6.37 -5.68 -10.35
N LYS A 47 6.73 -6.01 -9.10
CA LYS A 47 8.10 -6.36 -8.71
C LYS A 47 8.07 -7.60 -7.86
N THR A 48 8.98 -8.53 -8.16
CA THR A 48 9.06 -9.83 -7.50
C THR A 48 9.25 -9.70 -5.99
N LEU A 49 8.53 -10.55 -5.25
CA LEU A 49 8.76 -10.76 -3.83
C LEU A 49 10.01 -11.63 -3.67
N HIS A 50 10.89 -11.30 -2.73
CA HIS A 50 11.98 -12.19 -2.40
C HIS A 50 11.45 -13.43 -1.66
N PRO A 51 11.98 -14.63 -1.96
CA PRO A 51 11.63 -15.83 -1.20
C PRO A 51 12.01 -15.68 0.26
N GLU A 52 13.12 -14.97 0.52
CA GLU A 52 13.64 -14.68 1.85
C GLU A 52 14.02 -13.22 1.99
N TYR A 53 13.75 -12.66 3.17
CA TYR A 53 14.16 -11.31 3.54
C TYR A 53 15.14 -11.37 4.71
N THR A 54 16.09 -10.45 4.72
CA THR A 54 17.21 -10.43 5.67
C THR A 54 16.98 -9.55 6.89
N ASN A 55 15.88 -8.78 6.95
CA ASN A 55 15.49 -7.94 8.09
C ASN A 55 16.62 -7.04 8.61
N ARG A 56 17.34 -6.40 7.70
CA ARG A 56 18.38 -5.46 8.11
C ARG A 56 17.74 -4.18 8.60
N HIS A 57 18.37 -3.54 9.59
CA HIS A 57 18.06 -2.16 9.92
C HIS A 57 18.45 -1.23 8.77
N SER A 58 17.68 -0.17 8.58
CA SER A 58 18.06 0.88 7.63
C SER A 58 19.23 1.68 8.19
N GLN A 59 20.13 2.14 7.32
CA GLN A 59 21.23 3.02 7.72
C GLN A 59 20.75 4.43 8.06
N GLN A 60 19.58 4.82 7.53
CA GLN A 60 18.93 6.08 7.81
C GLN A 60 17.61 5.80 8.52
N GLU A 61 17.32 6.54 9.59
CA GLU A 61 16.07 6.37 10.31
C GLU A 61 14.88 6.70 9.39
N PRO A 62 13.88 5.79 9.32
CA PRO A 62 12.66 6.07 8.57
C PRO A 62 11.82 7.13 9.28
N THR A 63 11.18 7.98 8.50
CA THR A 63 10.21 8.97 9.02
C THR A 63 8.91 8.25 9.41
N LEU A 64 8.88 7.68 10.61
CA LEU A 64 7.75 6.90 11.08
C LEU A 64 6.49 7.77 11.29
N LEU A 65 5.34 7.20 10.97
CA LEU A 65 4.03 7.80 11.23
C LEU A 65 3.68 7.63 12.71
N SER A 66 3.38 8.75 13.38
CA SER A 66 2.80 8.75 14.72
C SER A 66 1.35 8.23 14.71
N GLU A 67 0.82 7.80 15.85
CA GLU A 67 -0.57 7.31 15.95
C GLU A 67 -1.60 8.35 15.46
N LYS A 68 -1.38 9.63 15.78
CA LYS A 68 -2.23 10.74 15.30
C LYS A 68 -2.17 10.85 13.77
N ALA A 69 -0.96 10.80 13.20
CA ALA A 69 -0.77 10.85 11.76
C ALA A 69 -1.39 9.63 11.05
N ILE A 70 -1.32 8.44 11.66
CA ILE A 70 -1.98 7.22 11.16
C ILE A 70 -3.50 7.40 11.12
N ALA A 71 -4.10 7.90 12.20
CA ALA A 71 -5.54 8.13 12.28
C ALA A 71 -6.01 9.16 11.25
N GLN A 72 -5.29 10.28 11.13
CA GLN A 72 -5.59 11.32 10.12
C GLN A 72 -5.44 10.77 8.71
N LEU A 73 -4.33 10.10 8.42
CA LEU A 73 -4.05 9.54 7.10
C LEU A 73 -5.11 8.52 6.66
N LYS A 74 -5.65 7.74 7.61
CA LYS A 74 -6.76 6.84 7.33
C LYS A 74 -7.98 7.60 6.82
N SER A 75 -8.38 8.66 7.53
CA SER A 75 -9.50 9.52 7.14
C SER A 75 -9.25 10.22 5.80
N ASP A 76 -8.04 10.73 5.58
CA ASP A 76 -7.66 11.40 4.33
C ASP A 76 -7.74 10.46 3.13
N ILE A 77 -7.22 9.24 3.24
CA ILE A 77 -7.27 8.24 2.16
C ILE A 77 -8.72 7.84 1.87
N GLU A 78 -9.51 7.56 2.91
CA GLU A 78 -10.91 7.21 2.77
C GLU A 78 -11.70 8.33 2.09
N ASN A 79 -11.49 9.59 2.49
CA ASN A 79 -12.12 10.75 1.87
C ASN A 79 -11.66 10.97 0.42
N LEU A 80 -10.36 10.91 0.14
CA LEU A 80 -9.84 11.10 -1.23
C LEU A 80 -10.32 10.03 -2.21
N CYS A 81 -10.64 8.83 -1.73
CA CYS A 81 -11.15 7.73 -2.56
C CYS A 81 -12.69 7.71 -2.69
N GLN A 82 -13.41 8.63 -2.05
CA GLN A 82 -14.85 8.80 -2.30
C GLN A 82 -15.10 9.39 -3.68
N ASP A 83 -16.25 9.03 -4.25
CA ASP A 83 -16.66 9.48 -5.58
C ASP A 83 -16.64 11.01 -5.69
N ASN A 84 -16.05 11.51 -6.77
CA ASN A 84 -15.92 12.95 -7.08
C ASN A 84 -15.07 13.80 -6.12
N LYS A 85 -14.30 13.22 -5.19
CA LYS A 85 -13.44 14.01 -4.27
C LYS A 85 -12.10 14.43 -4.88
N ASP A 86 -11.45 13.56 -5.66
CA ASP A 86 -10.29 13.92 -6.48
C ASP A 86 -10.46 13.25 -7.85
N ARG A 87 -10.53 14.07 -8.90
CA ARG A 87 -10.80 13.61 -10.28
C ARG A 87 -9.85 12.51 -10.77
N ILE A 88 -8.62 12.48 -10.27
CA ILE A 88 -7.63 11.48 -10.67
C ILE A 88 -7.84 10.21 -9.86
N ILE A 89 -8.06 10.32 -8.54
CA ILE A 89 -8.20 9.17 -7.62
C ILE A 89 -9.56 8.46 -7.80
N ASP A 90 -10.57 9.19 -8.26
CA ASP A 90 -11.96 8.74 -8.43
C ASP A 90 -12.09 7.32 -9.00
N GLY A 91 -13.02 6.52 -8.46
CA GLY A 91 -13.20 5.12 -8.84
C GLY A 91 -12.15 4.15 -8.28
N LEU A 92 -11.34 4.54 -7.30
CA LEU A 92 -10.47 3.64 -6.54
C LEU A 92 -11.24 3.04 -5.34
N LYS A 93 -11.86 1.87 -5.52
CA LYS A 93 -12.74 1.30 -4.48
C LYS A 93 -11.94 0.52 -3.44
N ILE A 94 -11.84 1.04 -2.22
CA ILE A 94 -11.11 0.41 -1.12
C ILE A 94 -11.87 -0.84 -0.61
N LYS A 95 -11.17 -1.98 -0.55
CA LYS A 95 -11.63 -3.24 0.09
C LYS A 95 -10.94 -3.49 1.43
N MET A 96 -9.76 -2.91 1.60
CA MET A 96 -8.96 -2.91 2.83
C MET A 96 -8.04 -1.71 2.82
N LEU A 97 -7.93 -1.04 3.96
CA LEU A 97 -6.92 -0.02 4.21
C LEU A 97 -6.28 -0.31 5.57
N ARG A 98 -4.96 -0.46 5.58
CA ARG A 98 -4.14 -0.62 6.76
C ARG A 98 -2.97 0.36 6.68
N ILE A 99 -2.69 0.99 7.81
CA ILE A 99 -1.59 1.93 7.94
C ILE A 99 -0.84 1.54 9.21
N ASP A 100 0.44 1.25 9.06
CA ASP A 100 1.36 0.99 10.17
C ASP A 100 2.42 2.12 10.19
N PRO A 101 3.22 2.29 11.25
CA PRO A 101 4.18 3.40 11.34
C PRO A 101 5.14 3.55 10.16
N SER A 102 5.43 2.48 9.42
CA SER A 102 6.40 2.49 8.32
C SER A 102 5.77 2.40 6.92
N LYS A 103 4.45 2.23 6.79
CA LYS A 103 3.84 1.90 5.50
C LYS A 103 2.32 2.11 5.46
N VAL A 104 1.82 2.22 4.23
CA VAL A 104 0.41 2.08 3.88
C VAL A 104 0.24 0.83 3.03
N GLU A 105 -0.79 0.06 3.33
CA GLU A 105 -1.15 -1.20 2.69
C GLU A 105 -2.66 -1.17 2.35
N MET A 106 -2.99 -1.43 1.08
CA MET A 106 -4.36 -1.29 0.58
C MET A 106 -4.73 -2.45 -0.35
N LEU A 107 -5.98 -2.89 -0.26
CA LEU A 107 -6.64 -3.64 -1.32
C LEU A 107 -7.67 -2.73 -1.98
N VAL A 108 -7.59 -2.63 -3.30
CA VAL A 108 -8.47 -1.75 -4.08
C VAL A 108 -8.96 -2.44 -5.34
N LEU A 109 -10.19 -2.13 -5.76
CA LEU A 109 -10.63 -2.40 -7.13
C LEU A 109 -10.34 -1.19 -8.01
N SER A 110 -9.65 -1.40 -9.12
CA SER A 110 -9.34 -0.34 -10.09
C SER A 110 -9.16 -0.88 -11.51
N ASP A 111 -9.13 0.02 -12.48
CA ASP A 111 -8.66 -0.29 -13.84
C ASP A 111 -7.12 -0.27 -13.85
N ALA A 112 -6.52 -1.34 -14.38
CA ALA A 112 -5.08 -1.53 -14.49
C ALA A 112 -4.39 -0.38 -15.23
N ALA A 113 -5.04 0.19 -16.26
CA ALA A 113 -4.45 1.23 -17.12
C ALA A 113 -4.17 2.53 -16.36
N VAL A 114 -4.95 2.82 -15.31
CA VAL A 114 -4.87 4.08 -14.57
C VAL A 114 -4.35 3.90 -13.14
N LEU A 115 -4.18 2.66 -12.67
CA LEU A 115 -3.78 2.36 -11.29
C LEU A 115 -2.55 3.16 -10.85
N ALA A 116 -1.49 3.15 -11.66
CA ALA A 116 -0.24 3.81 -11.29
C ALA A 116 -0.39 5.33 -11.13
N GLN A 117 -1.20 5.96 -11.98
CA GLN A 117 -1.52 7.39 -11.89
C GLN A 117 -2.31 7.68 -10.61
N LYS A 118 -3.32 6.86 -10.29
CA LYS A 118 -4.16 7.00 -9.10
C LYS A 118 -3.35 6.91 -7.81
N ILE A 119 -2.50 5.89 -7.69
CA ILE A 119 -1.66 5.70 -6.50
C ILE A 119 -0.59 6.78 -6.40
N GLY A 120 0.01 7.19 -7.51
CA GLY A 120 0.94 8.32 -7.54
C GLY A 120 0.29 9.60 -7.02
N ARG A 121 -0.94 9.89 -7.46
CA ARG A 121 -1.72 11.03 -6.97
C ARG A 121 -2.08 10.91 -5.50
N LEU A 122 -2.58 9.74 -5.05
CA LEU A 122 -2.95 9.50 -3.65
C LEU A 122 -1.76 9.70 -2.72
N LYS A 123 -0.58 9.17 -3.07
CA LYS A 123 0.67 9.40 -2.33
C LYS A 123 1.03 10.87 -2.28
N SER A 124 0.95 11.59 -3.40
CA SER A 124 1.26 13.01 -3.44
C SER A 124 0.32 13.83 -2.55
N ARG A 125 -1.00 13.56 -2.62
CA ARG A 125 -2.01 14.31 -1.85
C ARG A 125 -1.86 14.07 -0.35
N THR A 126 -1.70 12.82 0.06
CA THR A 126 -1.51 12.47 1.47
C THR A 126 -0.21 13.03 2.05
N ALA A 127 0.87 13.09 1.25
CA ALA A 127 2.09 13.76 1.68
C ALA A 127 1.87 15.26 1.95
N THR A 128 1.14 15.94 1.06
CA THR A 128 0.79 17.36 1.24
C THR A 128 -0.09 17.59 2.47
N LEU A 129 -1.13 16.77 2.67
CA LEU A 129 -2.03 16.91 3.82
C LEU A 129 -1.27 16.71 5.14
N LEU A 130 -0.45 15.65 5.23
CA LEU A 130 0.41 15.43 6.40
C LEU A 130 1.36 16.59 6.65
N SER A 131 1.88 17.24 5.60
CA SER A 131 2.80 18.38 5.77
C SER A 131 2.13 19.67 6.23
N PHE A 132 0.82 19.81 6.01
CA PHE A 132 0.07 20.93 6.56
C PHE A 132 -0.29 20.69 8.03
N GLU A 133 -0.65 19.46 8.37
CA GLU A 133 -1.08 19.11 9.72
C GLU A 133 0.11 18.96 10.69
N TYR A 134 1.23 18.38 10.24
CA TYR A 134 2.42 18.15 11.06
C TYR A 134 3.70 18.62 10.34
N PRO A 135 3.86 19.93 10.10
CA PRO A 135 4.96 20.49 9.31
C PRO A 135 6.35 20.20 9.89
N GLU A 136 6.47 20.07 11.21
CA GLU A 136 7.72 19.77 11.91
C GLU A 136 8.23 18.33 11.67
N THR A 137 7.33 17.41 11.31
CA THR A 137 7.66 15.99 11.12
C THR A 137 7.63 15.59 9.65
N TYR A 138 6.66 16.09 8.87
CA TYR A 138 6.46 15.69 7.49
C TYR A 138 6.61 16.87 6.54
N VAL A 139 7.66 16.88 5.73
CA VAL A 139 7.99 18.00 4.83
C VAL A 139 7.37 17.88 3.42
N GLY A 140 6.38 16.99 3.26
CA GLY A 140 5.72 16.67 1.99
C GLY A 140 6.64 15.91 1.04
N LYS A 141 7.69 16.56 0.52
CA LYS A 141 8.75 15.91 -0.27
C LYS A 141 9.66 15.13 0.69
N GLY A 142 9.51 13.82 0.70
CA GLY A 142 10.24 12.96 1.63
C GLY A 142 9.39 12.43 2.78
N THR A 143 8.06 12.55 2.71
CA THR A 143 7.16 11.78 3.58
C THR A 143 7.18 10.30 3.17
N TRP A 144 7.10 10.04 1.86
CA TRP A 144 7.03 8.69 1.30
C TRP A 144 8.34 8.22 0.67
N GLY A 145 8.56 6.91 0.74
CA GLY A 145 9.57 6.21 -0.04
C GLY A 145 9.29 6.28 -1.54
N LYS A 146 10.35 6.07 -2.34
CA LYS A 146 10.27 6.09 -3.81
C LYS A 146 9.44 4.92 -4.33
N GLY A 147 8.46 5.23 -5.18
CA GLY A 147 7.60 4.24 -5.82
C GLY A 147 6.65 3.53 -4.85
N PHE A 148 5.99 2.49 -5.34
CA PHE A 148 5.12 1.63 -4.57
C PHE A 148 5.19 0.23 -5.18
N TRP A 149 4.86 -0.77 -4.39
CA TRP A 149 4.71 -2.13 -4.85
C TRP A 149 3.24 -2.41 -5.07
N TYR A 150 2.92 -3.22 -6.07
CA TYR A 150 1.58 -3.75 -6.22
C TYR A 150 1.60 -5.14 -6.83
N SER A 151 0.54 -5.89 -6.59
CA SER A 151 0.20 -7.11 -7.29
C SER A 151 -1.24 -7.06 -7.76
N ASN A 152 -1.43 -7.43 -9.02
CA ASN A 152 -2.76 -7.79 -9.52
C ASN A 152 -3.14 -9.15 -8.91
N ILE A 153 -4.37 -9.32 -8.46
CA ILE A 153 -4.93 -10.57 -7.98
C ILE A 153 -6.14 -10.88 -8.84
N LEU A 154 -6.12 -12.06 -9.43
CA LEU A 154 -7.14 -12.54 -10.35
C LEU A 154 -7.70 -13.85 -9.82
N ASN A 155 -9.00 -14.02 -9.99
CA ASN A 155 -9.76 -15.19 -9.58
C ASN A 155 -9.91 -15.27 -8.05
N LYS A 156 -11.13 -15.52 -7.57
CA LYS A 156 -11.45 -15.69 -6.15
C LYS A 156 -11.05 -14.46 -5.30
N GLU A 157 -11.35 -13.26 -5.80
CA GLU A 157 -11.00 -11.99 -5.19
C GLU A 157 -11.47 -11.90 -3.74
N ASP A 158 -12.67 -12.38 -3.43
CA ASP A 158 -13.22 -12.38 -2.07
C ASP A 158 -12.42 -13.27 -1.11
N LEU A 159 -11.98 -14.46 -1.57
CA LEU A 159 -11.11 -15.35 -0.79
C LEU A 159 -9.72 -14.73 -0.61
N ALA A 160 -9.17 -14.09 -1.64
CA ALA A 160 -7.90 -13.39 -1.54
C ALA A 160 -7.96 -12.25 -0.52
N ILE A 161 -9.05 -11.47 -0.52
CA ILE A 161 -9.29 -10.42 0.48
C ILE A 161 -9.36 -11.03 1.88
N ALA A 162 -10.07 -12.15 2.07
CA ALA A 162 -10.15 -12.82 3.36
C ALA A 162 -8.79 -13.31 3.85
N ILE A 163 -8.01 -13.97 3.00
CA ILE A 163 -6.64 -14.43 3.30
C ILE A 163 -5.76 -13.23 3.70
N ILE A 164 -5.71 -12.18 2.87
CA ILE A 164 -4.84 -11.02 3.16
C ILE A 164 -5.24 -10.30 4.46
N LYS A 165 -6.55 -10.26 4.79
CA LYS A 165 -7.05 -9.70 6.06
C LYS A 165 -6.71 -10.58 7.27
N ASP A 166 -6.88 -11.89 7.19
CA ASP A 166 -6.75 -12.83 8.31
C ASP A 166 -5.30 -13.06 8.74
N TYR A 167 -4.37 -13.17 7.79
CA TYR A 167 -2.94 -13.44 8.04
C TYR A 167 -2.22 -12.37 8.88
N ARG A 168 -2.89 -11.26 9.17
CA ARG A 168 -2.34 -10.11 9.87
C ARG A 168 -3.01 -9.82 11.22
N LEU A 169 -3.97 -10.65 11.63
CA LEU A 169 -4.57 -10.68 12.98
C LEU A 169 -3.83 -11.65 13.94
N LYS A 170 -2.83 -12.39 13.44
CA LYS A 170 -1.91 -13.25 14.20
C LYS A 170 -0.46 -12.71 14.14
#